data_AF-A0A559MN35-F1
#
_entry.id   AF-A0A559MN35-F1
#
_cell.length_a   1.000
_cell.length_b   1.000
_cell.length_c   1.000
_cell.angle_alpha   90.00
_cell.angle_beta   90.00
_cell.angle_gamma   90.00
#
_symmetry.space_group_name_H-M   'P 1'
#
loop_
_entity.id
_entity.type
_entity.pdbx_description
1 polymer ?
#
loop_
_entity_poly.entity_id
_entity_poly.type
_entity_poly.pdbx_seq_one_letter_code
_entity_poly.pdbx_strand_id
1 'polypeptide(L)'
;MATEDVTRFQPCYILRDSNIPCVIWCEDALGYYGVPTVVFSFYILVPDIDEAAKVLVQRGWHLEDRAQSKFGNDPLRSAHHRLTPPIDAIQKPVWSPGMGPPPLPSKTPPGPTTTILFPASEWNFTFPPTIQSFLPPLSGLLDALIEKLLNDPLTNDIWNQLSLHVAYLYDYVPALKEKAFAEHLKYEHRQYHYDSLSGMSTGTLPFIRHEREIRDALREGRFQLCDCSADREDESLFTDRVLARIRASWGLSSTPGENASGSVGFLKSYLRT
;
A
#
# COMPACT_ATOMS: atom_id res chain seq x y z
N MET A 1 -30.89 7.54 23.10
CA MET A 1 -29.64 6.83 22.81
C MET A 1 -28.87 7.70 21.84
N ALA A 2 -27.68 8.17 22.23
CA ALA A 2 -26.86 9.00 21.36
C ALA A 2 -26.45 8.19 20.14
N THR A 3 -26.71 8.72 18.94
CA THR A 3 -26.18 8.20 17.68
C THR A 3 -24.68 8.36 17.73
N GLU A 4 -23.95 7.28 18.01
CA GLU A 4 -22.49 7.26 17.81
C GLU A 4 -22.25 7.58 16.33
N ASP A 5 -21.55 8.69 16.07
CA ASP A 5 -21.10 9.04 14.74
C ASP A 5 -20.31 7.87 14.19
N VAL A 6 -20.84 7.26 13.13
CA VAL A 6 -20.19 6.10 12.52
C VAL A 6 -18.96 6.60 11.79
N THR A 7 -17.78 6.38 12.37
CA THR A 7 -16.51 6.77 11.75
C THR A 7 -16.00 5.67 10.83
N ARG A 8 -15.15 6.02 9.87
CA ARG A 8 -14.46 5.06 9.00
C ARG A 8 -13.71 3.97 9.80
N PHE A 9 -13.21 4.31 10.99
CA PHE A 9 -12.43 3.42 11.86
C PHE A 9 -13.28 2.70 12.93
N GLN A 10 -14.62 2.79 12.86
CA GLN A 10 -15.52 2.08 13.77
C GLN A 10 -15.19 0.58 13.92
N PRO A 11 -14.86 -0.17 12.85
CA PRO A 11 -14.47 -1.58 13.00
C PRO A 11 -13.30 -1.77 13.96
N CYS A 12 -12.30 -0.90 13.93
CA CYS A 12 -11.14 -1.00 14.81
C CYS A 12 -11.51 -0.82 16.28
N TYR A 13 -12.40 0.14 16.58
CA TYR A 13 -12.90 0.33 17.94
C TYR A 13 -13.70 -0.88 18.43
N ILE A 14 -14.59 -1.43 17.59
CA ILE A 14 -15.38 -2.63 17.93
C ILE A 14 -14.49 -3.84 18.23
N LEU A 15 -13.46 -4.06 17.40
CA LEU A 15 -12.53 -5.17 17.57
C LEU A 15 -11.69 -5.01 18.83
N ARG A 16 -11.17 -3.79 19.08
CA ARG A 16 -10.41 -3.49 20.30
C ARG A 16 -11.23 -3.73 21.56
N ASP A 17 -12.49 -3.30 21.59
CA ASP A 17 -13.37 -3.48 22.74
C ASP A 17 -13.73 -4.96 22.96
N SER A 18 -13.53 -5.80 21.94
CA SER A 18 -13.63 -7.27 22.01
C SER A 18 -12.29 -7.97 22.24
N ASN A 19 -11.23 -7.22 22.58
CA ASN A 19 -9.85 -7.69 22.75
C ASN A 19 -9.23 -8.35 21.50
N ILE A 20 -9.72 -8.01 20.30
CA ILE A 20 -9.13 -8.46 19.04
C ILE A 20 -8.18 -7.36 18.55
N PRO A 21 -6.86 -7.63 18.50
CA PRO A 21 -5.92 -6.67 17.94
C PRO A 21 -6.19 -6.47 16.44
N CYS A 22 -6.09 -5.23 15.98
CA CYS A 22 -6.20 -4.90 14.57
C CYS A 22 -5.29 -3.73 14.21
N VAL A 23 -4.94 -3.64 12.93
CA VAL A 23 -4.15 -2.55 12.38
C VAL A 23 -4.72 -2.13 11.03
N ILE A 24 -4.81 -0.83 10.80
CA ILE A 24 -5.24 -0.20 9.56
C ILE A 24 -4.19 -0.47 8.49
N TRP A 25 -4.64 -0.81 7.30
CA TRP A 25 -3.79 -1.24 6.19
C TRP A 25 -4.07 -0.47 4.90
N CYS A 26 -3.21 -0.70 3.90
CA CYS A 26 -3.37 -0.17 2.54
C CYS A 26 -3.52 1.36 2.49
N GLU A 27 -4.44 1.89 1.70
CA GLU A 27 -4.56 3.31 1.36
C GLU A 27 -4.74 4.20 2.59
N ASP A 28 -5.46 3.74 3.62
CA ASP A 28 -5.60 4.49 4.88
C ASP A 28 -4.27 4.63 5.63
N ALA A 29 -3.47 3.55 5.67
CA ALA A 29 -2.15 3.58 6.29
C ALA A 29 -1.18 4.45 5.48
N LEU A 30 -1.23 4.39 4.15
CA LEU A 30 -0.44 5.25 3.27
C LEU A 30 -0.80 6.73 3.45
N GLY A 31 -2.10 7.03 3.47
CA GLY A 31 -2.62 8.39 3.66
C GLY A 31 -2.19 8.99 4.99
N TYR A 32 -2.16 8.18 6.06
CA TYR A 32 -1.64 8.60 7.37
C TYR A 32 -0.17 9.06 7.30
N TYR A 33 0.65 8.43 6.47
CA TYR A 33 2.05 8.81 6.27
C TYR A 33 2.27 9.93 5.24
N GLY A 34 1.19 10.54 4.72
CA GLY A 34 1.26 11.70 3.83
C GLY A 34 1.25 11.35 2.33
N VAL A 35 1.00 10.08 1.97
CA VAL A 35 0.79 9.71 0.56
C VAL A 35 -0.58 10.25 0.10
N PRO A 36 -0.66 11.03 -0.99
CA PRO A 36 -1.92 11.51 -1.54
C PRO A 36 -2.64 10.36 -2.27
N THR A 37 -3.42 9.59 -1.52
CA THR A 37 -4.19 8.47 -2.04
C THR A 37 -5.69 8.68 -1.83
N VAL A 38 -6.49 8.04 -2.69
CA VAL A 38 -7.95 7.99 -2.56
C VAL A 38 -8.30 6.68 -1.85
N VAL A 39 -9.07 6.78 -0.78
CA VAL A 39 -9.49 5.62 0.00
C VAL A 39 -10.85 5.10 -0.50
N PHE A 40 -10.94 3.81 -0.80
CA PHE A 40 -12.16 3.16 -1.29
C PHE A 40 -12.76 2.27 -0.19
N SER A 41 -12.33 1.02 -0.16
CA SER A 41 -12.60 0.07 0.94
C SER A 41 -11.71 0.40 2.14
N PHE A 42 -12.13 -0.02 3.33
CA PHE A 42 -11.34 0.10 4.54
C PHE A 42 -10.66 -1.24 4.84
N TYR A 43 -9.35 -1.30 4.72
CA TYR A 43 -8.57 -2.53 4.88
C TYR A 43 -7.97 -2.60 6.27
N ILE A 44 -8.15 -3.72 6.96
CA ILE A 44 -7.54 -3.96 8.27
C ILE A 44 -6.94 -5.35 8.35
N LEU A 45 -5.77 -5.45 8.97
CA LEU A 45 -5.19 -6.75 9.34
C LEU A 45 -5.68 -7.15 10.72
N VAL A 46 -5.97 -8.44 10.88
CA VAL A 46 -6.36 -9.09 12.14
C VAL A 46 -5.67 -10.45 12.28
N PRO A 47 -5.47 -11.00 13.49
CA PRO A 47 -4.89 -12.33 13.65
C PRO A 47 -5.77 -13.42 13.04
N ASP A 48 -7.08 -13.33 13.26
CA ASP A 48 -8.09 -14.29 12.81
C ASP A 48 -9.25 -13.52 12.16
N ILE A 49 -9.46 -13.75 10.86
CA ILE A 49 -10.50 -13.07 10.09
C ILE A 49 -11.90 -13.58 10.45
N ASP A 50 -12.06 -14.86 10.81
CA ASP A 50 -13.35 -15.46 11.11
C ASP A 50 -13.87 -14.96 12.47
N GLU A 51 -12.98 -14.89 13.46
CA GLU A 51 -13.29 -14.33 14.79
C GLU A 51 -13.65 -12.84 14.69
N ALA A 52 -12.83 -12.05 13.97
CA ALA A 52 -13.08 -10.64 13.76
C ALA A 52 -14.38 -10.38 13.00
N ALA A 53 -14.66 -11.16 11.94
CA ALA A 53 -15.91 -11.06 11.20
C ALA A 53 -17.12 -11.36 12.08
N LYS A 54 -17.05 -12.41 12.91
CA LYS A 54 -18.12 -12.76 13.86
C LYS A 54 -18.44 -11.62 14.81
N VAL A 55 -17.42 -10.97 15.37
CA VAL A 55 -17.61 -9.81 16.26
C VAL A 55 -18.29 -8.64 15.54
N LEU A 56 -17.84 -8.32 14.33
CA LEU A 56 -18.46 -7.24 13.55
C LEU A 56 -19.91 -7.56 13.17
N VAL A 57 -20.21 -8.80 12.80
CA VAL A 57 -21.58 -9.26 12.49
C VAL A 57 -22.49 -9.15 13.71
N GLN A 58 -22.01 -9.48 14.91
CA GLN A 58 -22.76 -9.28 16.16
C GLN A 58 -23.09 -7.81 16.43
N ARG A 59 -22.33 -6.88 15.84
CA ARG A 59 -22.56 -5.43 15.92
C ARG A 59 -23.30 -4.86 14.69
N GLY A 60 -23.94 -5.71 13.90
CA GLY A 60 -24.81 -5.31 12.79
C GLY A 60 -24.11 -5.13 11.44
N TRP A 61 -22.82 -5.48 11.32
CA TRP A 61 -22.18 -5.56 10.01
C TRP A 61 -22.68 -6.76 9.22
N HIS A 62 -22.76 -6.61 7.89
CA HIS A 62 -23.22 -7.69 7.01
C HIS A 62 -22.02 -8.32 6.31
N LEU A 63 -21.81 -9.62 6.54
CA LEU A 63 -20.78 -10.38 5.82
C LEU A 63 -21.26 -10.69 4.41
N GLU A 64 -20.47 -10.30 3.41
CA GLU A 64 -20.75 -10.55 1.99
C GLU A 64 -19.95 -11.74 1.46
N ASP A 65 -20.48 -12.38 0.41
CA ASP A 65 -19.83 -13.51 -0.24
C ASP A 65 -18.48 -13.09 -0.88
N ARG A 66 -17.48 -13.96 -0.76
CA ARG A 66 -16.06 -13.72 -1.11
C ARG A 66 -15.84 -13.52 -2.61
N ALA A 67 -16.81 -13.87 -3.46
CA ALA A 67 -16.63 -13.96 -4.91
C ALA A 67 -16.35 -12.64 -5.64
N GLN A 68 -16.49 -11.46 -5.00
CA GLN A 68 -16.43 -10.17 -5.69
C GLN A 68 -15.44 -9.14 -5.12
N SER A 69 -14.66 -9.48 -4.09
CA SER A 69 -13.73 -8.51 -3.49
C SER A 69 -12.55 -8.22 -4.40
N LYS A 70 -12.12 -6.96 -4.41
CA LYS A 70 -10.97 -6.49 -5.17
C LYS A 70 -9.96 -5.76 -4.29
N PHE A 71 -8.71 -5.79 -4.72
CA PHE A 71 -7.60 -4.98 -4.21
C PHE A 71 -7.12 -4.10 -5.35
N GLY A 72 -7.37 -2.80 -5.26
CA GLY A 72 -7.36 -1.94 -6.44
C GLY A 72 -8.38 -2.46 -7.48
N ASN A 73 -7.89 -2.75 -8.69
CA ASN A 73 -8.73 -3.27 -9.77
C ASN A 73 -8.78 -4.81 -9.82
N ASP A 74 -8.00 -5.48 -8.98
CA ASP A 74 -7.70 -6.90 -9.15
C ASP A 74 -8.47 -7.79 -8.18
N PRO A 75 -8.92 -8.98 -8.60
CA PRO A 75 -9.60 -9.92 -7.72
C PRO A 75 -8.71 -10.33 -6.53
N LEU A 76 -9.25 -10.18 -5.32
CA LEU A 76 -8.59 -10.67 -4.11
C LEU A 76 -8.66 -12.19 -4.05
N ARG A 77 -7.50 -12.84 -4.17
CA ARG A 77 -7.35 -14.30 -4.06
C ARG A 77 -6.90 -14.76 -2.67
N SER A 78 -6.32 -13.87 -1.89
CA SER A 78 -5.95 -14.11 -0.48
C SER A 78 -7.17 -14.37 0.38
N ALA A 79 -6.99 -15.07 1.51
CA ALA A 79 -8.07 -15.22 2.46
C ALA A 79 -8.48 -13.85 2.98
N HIS A 80 -9.78 -13.58 2.97
CA HIS A 80 -10.32 -12.31 3.45
C HIS A 80 -11.81 -12.46 3.78
N HIS A 81 -12.33 -11.48 4.52
CA HIS A 81 -13.76 -11.26 4.67
C HIS A 81 -14.13 -9.86 4.25
N ARG A 82 -15.26 -9.72 3.56
CA ARG A 82 -15.80 -8.45 3.13
C ARG A 82 -17.07 -8.16 3.90
N LEU A 83 -17.08 -7.08 4.67
CA LEU A 83 -18.22 -6.69 5.49
C LEU A 83 -18.73 -5.30 5.09
N THR A 84 -20.04 -5.16 4.95
CA THR A 84 -20.69 -3.86 4.77
C THR A 84 -21.25 -3.32 6.07
N PRO A 85 -21.17 -1.98 6.27
CA PRO A 85 -21.65 -1.36 7.50
C PRO A 85 -23.17 -1.49 7.62
N PRO A 86 -23.71 -1.47 8.86
CA PRO A 86 -25.15 -1.46 9.08
C PRO A 86 -25.81 -0.29 8.32
N ILE A 87 -26.91 -0.59 7.62
CA ILE A 87 -27.53 0.23 6.56
C ILE A 87 -27.97 1.64 7.03
N ASP A 88 -28.11 1.88 8.34
CA ASP A 88 -28.44 3.20 8.89
C ASP A 88 -27.31 4.24 8.76
N ALA A 89 -26.11 3.83 8.33
CA ALA A 89 -24.96 4.72 8.18
C ALA A 89 -24.79 5.32 6.76
N ILE A 90 -25.71 5.04 5.83
CA ILE A 90 -25.58 5.41 4.42
C ILE A 90 -26.71 6.38 4.01
N GLN A 91 -26.57 7.67 4.33
CA GLN A 91 -27.07 8.68 3.40
C GLN A 91 -26.13 8.68 2.19
N LYS A 92 -26.41 7.84 1.19
CA LYS A 92 -25.78 7.98 -0.13
C LYS A 92 -26.16 9.35 -0.67
N PRO A 93 -25.21 10.27 -0.96
CA PRO A 93 -25.54 11.37 -1.84
C PRO A 93 -25.90 10.73 -3.18
N VAL A 94 -27.15 10.90 -3.61
CA VAL A 94 -27.60 10.46 -4.92
C VAL A 94 -26.90 11.37 -5.93
N TRP A 95 -25.75 10.95 -6.44
CA TRP A 95 -25.16 11.60 -7.60
C TRP A 95 -25.94 11.13 -8.83
N SER A 96 -26.81 12.00 -9.33
CA SER A 96 -27.56 11.78 -10.57
C SER A 96 -26.73 12.20 -11.79
N PRO A 97 -26.76 11.46 -12.91
CA PRO A 97 -26.16 11.89 -14.16
C PRO A 97 -26.74 13.27 -14.55
N GLY A 98 -25.89 14.30 -14.59
CA GLY A 98 -26.28 15.69 -14.88
C GLY A 98 -25.81 16.73 -13.85
N MET A 99 -25.38 16.31 -12.65
CA MET A 99 -24.85 17.22 -11.64
C MET A 99 -23.34 17.47 -11.83
N GLY A 100 -23.02 18.38 -12.76
CA GLY A 100 -21.75 19.11 -12.85
C GLY A 100 -20.44 18.29 -12.79
N PRO A 101 -19.27 18.95 -12.73
CA PRO A 101 -18.04 18.27 -12.34
C PRO A 101 -18.21 17.70 -10.92
N PRO A 102 -17.64 16.52 -10.63
CA PRO A 102 -17.71 15.92 -9.30
C PRO A 102 -17.18 16.91 -8.24
N PRO A 103 -17.77 16.91 -7.03
CA PRO A 103 -17.29 17.78 -5.96
C PRO A 103 -15.81 17.54 -5.69
N LEU A 104 -15.10 18.60 -5.32
CA LEU A 104 -13.71 18.51 -4.89
C LEU A 104 -13.57 17.45 -3.79
N PRO A 105 -12.48 16.65 -3.79
CA PRO A 105 -12.26 15.63 -2.77
C PRO A 105 -12.30 16.27 -1.38
N SER A 106 -13.18 15.75 -0.52
CA SER A 106 -13.29 16.22 0.86
C SER A 106 -11.98 15.98 1.62
N LYS A 107 -11.62 16.91 2.51
CA LYS A 107 -10.52 16.71 3.47
C LYS A 107 -10.93 15.81 4.65
N THR A 108 -12.23 15.55 4.83
CA THR A 108 -12.72 14.63 5.84
C THR A 108 -12.70 13.20 5.29
N PRO A 109 -12.31 12.20 6.09
CA PRO A 109 -12.46 10.80 5.72
C PRO A 109 -13.91 10.52 5.31
N PRO A 110 -14.16 9.65 4.33
CA PRO A 110 -15.52 9.27 3.99
C PRO A 110 -16.18 8.59 5.20
N GLY A 111 -17.51 8.59 5.21
CA GLY A 111 -18.29 7.79 6.16
C GLY A 111 -17.93 6.30 6.09
N PRO A 112 -18.52 5.47 6.96
CA PRO A 112 -18.22 4.05 7.02
C PRO A 112 -18.42 3.41 5.65
N THR A 113 -17.42 2.65 5.23
CA THR A 113 -17.36 1.98 3.93
C THR A 113 -17.31 0.47 4.15
N THR A 114 -17.27 -0.27 3.05
CA THR A 114 -16.94 -1.71 3.09
C THR A 114 -15.63 -1.93 3.83
N THR A 115 -15.65 -2.78 4.86
CA THR A 115 -14.47 -3.22 5.59
C THR A 115 -13.98 -4.55 5.03
N ILE A 116 -12.70 -4.63 4.72
CA ILE A 116 -12.02 -5.84 4.26
C ILE A 116 -11.07 -6.30 5.37
N LEU A 117 -11.31 -7.49 5.89
CA LEU A 117 -10.45 -8.13 6.87
C LEU A 117 -9.43 -9.00 6.15
N PHE A 118 -8.16 -8.79 6.46
CA PHE A 118 -7.07 -9.64 6.02
C PHE A 118 -6.41 -10.35 7.21
N PRO A 119 -6.00 -11.62 7.04
CA PRO A 119 -5.21 -12.29 8.06
C PRO A 119 -3.79 -11.70 8.04
N ALA A 120 -3.33 -11.22 9.20
CA ALA A 120 -2.01 -10.61 9.33
C ALA A 120 -0.87 -11.56 8.94
N SER A 121 -1.08 -12.87 9.13
CA SER A 121 -0.13 -13.91 8.73
C SER A 121 0.12 -13.95 7.21
N GLU A 122 -0.91 -13.80 6.37
CA GLU A 122 -0.72 -13.77 4.90
C GLU A 122 -0.07 -12.49 4.41
N TRP A 123 -0.10 -11.43 5.22
CA TRP A 123 0.47 -10.12 4.94
C TRP A 123 1.82 -9.90 5.62
N ASN A 124 2.42 -10.95 6.20
CA ASN A 124 3.72 -10.92 6.86
C ASN A 124 3.84 -9.85 7.96
N PHE A 125 2.72 -9.51 8.60
CA PHE A 125 2.67 -8.52 9.67
C PHE A 125 2.60 -9.23 11.02
N THR A 126 3.49 -8.84 11.93
CA THR A 126 3.50 -9.32 13.31
C THR A 126 2.99 -8.24 14.23
N PHE A 127 1.93 -8.53 14.99
CA PHE A 127 1.41 -7.59 15.97
C PHE A 127 2.42 -7.38 17.10
N PRO A 128 2.67 -6.13 17.53
CA PRO A 128 3.44 -5.89 18.73
C PRO A 128 2.70 -6.44 19.96
N PRO A 129 3.41 -6.76 21.05
CA PRO A 129 2.79 -7.23 22.30
C PRO A 129 1.76 -6.26 22.89
N THR A 130 1.87 -4.98 22.52
CA THR A 130 0.92 -3.94 22.94
C THR A 130 0.62 -3.03 21.75
N ILE A 131 -0.66 -2.90 21.41
CA ILE A 131 -1.13 -2.01 20.35
C ILE A 131 -1.59 -0.71 20.97
N GLN A 132 -0.82 0.36 20.76
CA GLN A 132 -1.16 1.70 21.23
C GLN A 132 -1.95 2.51 20.19
N SER A 133 -1.80 2.16 18.92
CA SER A 133 -2.43 2.83 17.78
C SER A 133 -2.92 1.80 16.79
N PHE A 134 -4.03 2.10 16.11
CA PHE A 134 -4.48 1.28 14.98
C PHE A 134 -3.59 1.45 13.74
N LEU A 135 -2.67 2.41 13.72
CA LEU A 135 -1.77 2.63 12.59
C LEU A 135 -0.48 1.83 12.79
N PRO A 136 0.00 1.11 11.77
CA PRO A 136 1.26 0.38 11.86
C PRO A 136 2.42 1.38 11.92
N PRO A 137 3.50 1.12 12.68
CA PRO A 137 4.75 1.87 12.55
C PRO A 137 5.26 1.85 11.10
N LEU A 138 5.87 2.94 10.62
CA LEU A 138 6.27 3.06 9.21
C LEU A 138 7.22 1.93 8.77
N SER A 139 8.18 1.57 9.61
CA SER A 139 9.09 0.45 9.34
C SER A 139 8.35 -0.88 9.26
N GLY A 140 7.41 -1.14 10.19
CA GLY A 140 6.60 -2.36 10.18
C GLY A 140 5.65 -2.45 8.97
N LEU A 141 5.09 -1.32 8.52
CA LEU A 141 4.32 -1.24 7.28
C LEU A 141 5.21 -1.56 6.08
N LEU A 142 6.37 -0.91 5.96
CA LEU A 142 7.27 -1.10 4.83
C LEU A 142 7.84 -2.52 4.78
N ASP A 143 8.29 -3.08 5.90
CA ASP A 143 8.80 -4.45 6.00
C ASP A 143 7.76 -5.48 5.54
N ALA A 144 6.51 -5.33 5.98
CA ALA A 144 5.44 -6.25 5.59
C ALA A 144 5.08 -6.13 4.11
N LEU A 145 5.04 -4.91 3.56
CA LEU A 145 4.79 -4.69 2.13
C LEU A 145 5.93 -5.23 1.26
N ILE A 146 7.19 -5.00 1.63
CA ILE A 146 8.36 -5.55 0.93
C ILE A 146 8.34 -7.07 1.01
N GLU A 147 8.16 -7.65 2.19
CA GLU A 147 8.10 -9.11 2.36
C GLU A 147 7.00 -9.73 1.50
N LYS A 148 5.81 -9.13 1.51
CA LYS A 148 4.67 -9.58 0.69
C LYS A 148 4.98 -9.49 -0.80
N LEU A 149 5.52 -8.35 -1.24
CA LEU A 149 5.88 -8.11 -2.64
C LEU A 149 6.95 -9.09 -3.13
N LEU A 150 7.93 -9.44 -2.29
CA LEU A 150 9.03 -10.33 -2.66
C LEU A 150 8.65 -11.82 -2.54
N ASN A 151 7.65 -12.19 -1.73
CA ASN A 151 7.20 -13.59 -1.59
C ASN A 151 6.09 -13.98 -2.57
N ASP A 152 5.18 -13.07 -2.91
CA ASP A 152 4.02 -13.42 -3.72
C ASP A 152 4.40 -13.75 -5.17
N PRO A 153 3.65 -14.62 -5.88
CA PRO A 153 3.90 -14.86 -7.29
C PRO A 153 3.73 -13.59 -8.14
N LEU A 154 4.67 -13.29 -9.04
CA LEU A 154 4.61 -12.14 -9.96
C LEU A 154 3.69 -12.40 -11.16
N THR A 155 2.64 -13.18 -10.97
CA THR A 155 1.76 -13.70 -12.03
C THR A 155 0.37 -13.07 -12.03
N ASN A 156 0.01 -12.32 -10.99
CA ASN A 156 -1.24 -11.60 -10.87
C ASN A 156 -0.99 -10.10 -10.69
N ASP A 157 -1.98 -9.26 -10.97
CA ASP A 157 -1.78 -7.80 -10.90
C ASP A 157 -1.70 -7.25 -9.46
N ILE A 158 -1.88 -8.09 -8.42
CA ILE A 158 -1.70 -7.69 -7.02
C ILE A 158 -0.29 -7.16 -6.75
N TRP A 159 0.74 -7.72 -7.40
CA TRP A 159 2.11 -7.21 -7.25
C TRP A 159 2.24 -5.78 -7.77
N ASN A 160 1.46 -5.37 -8.79
CA ASN A 160 1.43 -3.98 -9.27
C ASN A 160 0.94 -3.05 -8.17
N GLN A 161 -0.17 -3.40 -7.52
CA GLN A 161 -0.73 -2.57 -6.44
C GLN A 161 0.22 -2.49 -5.24
N LEU A 162 0.85 -3.59 -4.85
CA LEU A 162 1.87 -3.60 -3.78
C LEU A 162 3.08 -2.74 -4.16
N SER A 163 3.55 -2.86 -5.40
CA SER A 163 4.68 -2.07 -5.92
C SER A 163 4.36 -0.58 -5.94
N LEU A 164 3.13 -0.21 -6.33
CA LEU A 164 2.63 1.16 -6.28
C LEU A 164 2.63 1.69 -4.85
N HIS A 165 2.13 0.90 -3.89
CA HIS A 165 2.11 1.29 -2.48
C HIS A 165 3.53 1.57 -1.95
N VAL A 166 4.49 0.68 -2.25
CA VAL A 166 5.89 0.87 -1.84
C VAL A 166 6.52 2.08 -2.54
N ALA A 167 6.33 2.22 -3.85
CA ALA A 167 6.87 3.36 -4.60
C ALA A 167 6.32 4.70 -4.08
N TYR A 168 5.02 4.78 -3.79
CA TYR A 168 4.42 5.97 -3.20
C TYR A 168 4.97 6.29 -1.81
N LEU A 169 5.27 5.29 -0.99
CA LEU A 169 5.93 5.53 0.27
C LEU A 169 7.29 6.22 0.04
N TYR A 170 8.13 5.72 -0.86
CA TYR A 170 9.42 6.33 -1.17
C TYR A 170 9.32 7.73 -1.77
N ASP A 171 8.32 7.98 -2.62
CA ASP A 171 8.13 9.28 -3.26
C ASP A 171 7.70 10.37 -2.26
N TYR A 172 6.74 10.04 -1.39
CA TYR A 172 6.03 11.03 -0.56
C TYR A 172 6.53 11.12 0.88
N VAL A 173 7.05 10.05 1.47
CA VAL A 173 7.39 10.01 2.91
C VAL A 173 8.85 10.46 3.12
N PRO A 174 9.11 11.62 3.77
CA PRO A 174 10.48 12.15 3.88
C PRO A 174 11.45 11.23 4.61
N ALA A 175 10.98 10.52 5.64
CA ALA A 175 11.81 9.58 6.40
C ALA A 175 12.40 8.47 5.52
N LEU A 176 11.70 8.06 4.45
CA LEU A 176 12.18 7.02 3.54
C LEU A 176 13.22 7.53 2.54
N LYS A 177 13.55 8.82 2.55
CA LYS A 177 14.62 9.41 1.74
C LYS A 177 15.96 9.39 2.47
N GLU A 178 15.95 9.02 3.75
CA GLU A 178 17.14 8.97 4.59
C GLU A 178 17.71 7.56 4.63
N LYS A 179 18.98 7.39 4.23
CA LYS A 179 19.67 6.10 4.26
C LYS A 179 19.65 5.43 5.65
N ALA A 180 19.68 6.23 6.72
CA ALA A 180 19.64 5.76 8.10
C ALA A 180 18.32 5.07 8.46
N PHE A 181 17.24 5.29 7.70
CA PHE A 181 15.96 4.64 7.94
C PHE A 181 16.08 3.10 7.88
N ALA A 182 16.99 2.56 7.07
CA ALA A 182 17.27 1.13 6.97
C ALA A 182 17.56 0.46 8.32
N GLU A 183 18.08 1.19 9.32
CA GLU A 183 18.36 0.64 10.65
C GLU A 183 17.10 0.14 11.37
N HIS A 184 15.92 0.70 11.00
CA HIS A 184 14.62 0.34 11.56
C HIS A 184 13.94 -0.82 10.82
N LEU A 185 14.50 -1.25 9.68
CA LEU A 185 14.00 -2.36 8.87
C LEU A 185 14.66 -3.68 9.25
N LYS A 186 13.97 -4.78 8.91
CA LYS A 186 14.56 -6.12 8.91
C LYS A 186 15.85 -6.11 8.08
N TYR A 187 16.86 -6.85 8.54
CA TYR A 187 18.19 -6.85 7.94
C TYR A 187 18.14 -7.17 6.44
N GLU A 188 17.36 -8.17 6.05
CA GLU A 188 17.21 -8.62 4.66
C GLU A 188 16.44 -7.63 3.75
N HIS A 189 15.76 -6.62 4.30
CA HIS A 189 15.06 -5.59 3.54
C HIS A 189 15.87 -4.28 3.41
N ARG A 190 17.00 -4.18 4.11
CA ARG A 190 17.84 -2.98 4.08
C ARG A 190 18.40 -2.73 2.68
N GLN A 191 18.73 -3.79 1.95
CA GLN A 191 19.26 -3.67 0.61
C GLN A 191 18.22 -3.11 -0.37
N TYR A 192 16.97 -3.58 -0.31
CA TYR A 192 15.84 -2.98 -1.03
C TYR A 192 15.78 -1.45 -0.82
N HIS A 193 15.94 -1.02 0.44
CA HIS A 193 15.94 0.41 0.75
C HIS A 193 17.12 1.16 0.12
N TYR A 194 18.33 0.63 0.22
CA TYR A 194 19.52 1.24 -0.41
C TYR A 194 19.37 1.29 -1.94
N ASP A 195 18.87 0.23 -2.55
CA ASP A 195 18.68 0.15 -3.99
C ASP A 195 17.59 1.10 -4.48
N SER A 196 16.48 1.24 -3.75
CA SER A 196 15.49 2.28 -4.00
C SER A 196 16.08 3.69 -3.95
N LEU A 197 16.99 3.97 -3.02
CA LEU A 197 17.67 5.27 -2.92
C LEU A 197 18.79 5.47 -3.95
N SER A 198 19.32 4.39 -4.52
CA SER A 198 20.40 4.44 -5.50
C SER A 198 19.96 4.97 -6.88
N GLY A 199 18.65 5.11 -7.10
CA GLY A 199 18.05 5.49 -8.38
C GLY A 199 17.63 4.30 -9.24
N MET A 200 17.60 3.09 -8.68
CA MET A 200 17.00 1.95 -9.37
C MET A 200 15.49 2.17 -9.55
N SER A 201 14.95 1.60 -10.63
CA SER A 201 13.56 1.75 -11.08
C SER A 201 12.62 0.95 -10.16
N THR A 202 12.42 1.47 -8.95
CA THR A 202 11.65 0.82 -7.87
C THR A 202 10.24 0.51 -8.32
N GLY A 203 9.75 -0.69 -7.95
CA GLY A 203 8.40 -1.15 -8.29
C GLY A 203 8.25 -1.71 -9.72
N THR A 204 9.34 -1.82 -10.48
CA THR A 204 9.33 -2.52 -11.79
C THR A 204 9.60 -4.02 -11.64
N LEU A 205 9.17 -4.82 -12.62
CA LEU A 205 9.38 -6.27 -12.60
C LEU A 205 10.87 -6.68 -12.54
N PRO A 206 11.81 -6.07 -13.30
CA PRO A 206 13.23 -6.36 -13.18
C PRO A 206 13.76 -6.08 -11.77
N PHE A 207 13.39 -4.92 -11.21
CA PHE A 207 13.76 -4.55 -9.85
C PHE A 207 13.28 -5.57 -8.82
N ILE A 208 12.01 -5.98 -8.88
CA ILE A 208 11.46 -6.94 -7.91
C ILE A 208 12.15 -8.31 -8.01
N ARG A 209 12.51 -8.76 -9.21
CA ARG A 209 13.26 -10.01 -9.39
C ARG A 209 14.66 -9.93 -8.78
N HIS A 210 15.36 -8.83 -9.08
CA HIS A 210 16.68 -8.54 -8.51
C HIS A 210 16.64 -8.53 -6.98
N GLU A 211 15.71 -7.80 -6.38
CA GLU A 211 15.57 -7.71 -4.93
C GLU A 211 15.23 -9.04 -4.24
N ARG A 212 14.52 -9.96 -4.92
CA ARG A 212 14.31 -11.32 -4.41
C ARG A 212 15.62 -12.08 -4.29
N GLU A 213 16.42 -12.07 -5.36
CA GLU A 213 17.70 -12.77 -5.40
C GLU A 213 18.67 -12.22 -4.34
N ILE A 214 18.70 -10.91 -4.18
CA ILE A 214 19.51 -10.22 -3.18
C ILE A 214 19.05 -10.53 -1.76
N ARG A 215 17.75 -10.45 -1.47
CA ARG A 215 17.20 -10.80 -0.15
C ARG A 215 17.51 -12.26 0.21
N ASP A 216 17.32 -13.18 -0.72
CA ASP A 216 17.58 -14.60 -0.49
C ASP A 216 19.09 -14.85 -0.29
N ALA A 217 19.96 -14.18 -1.05
CA ALA A 217 21.40 -14.22 -0.84
C ALA A 217 21.84 -13.60 0.50
N LEU A 218 21.18 -12.55 0.99
CA LEU A 218 21.40 -11.98 2.32
C LEU A 218 21.03 -12.98 3.42
N ARG A 219 19.88 -13.64 3.31
CA ARG A 219 19.41 -14.67 4.25
C ARG A 219 20.37 -15.86 4.31
N GLU A 220 20.97 -16.22 3.19
CA GLU A 220 21.97 -17.30 3.08
C GLU A 220 23.40 -16.86 3.45
N GLY A 221 23.62 -15.58 3.75
CA GLY A 221 24.95 -15.04 4.06
C GLY A 221 25.90 -14.98 2.86
N ARG A 222 25.39 -15.09 1.63
CA ARG A 222 26.14 -14.99 0.38
C ARG A 222 26.29 -13.56 -0.14
N PHE A 223 25.61 -12.62 0.49
CA PHE A 223 25.62 -11.20 0.12
C PHE A 223 25.84 -10.33 1.36
N GLN A 224 26.46 -9.16 1.18
CA GLN A 224 26.65 -8.16 2.22
C GLN A 224 26.02 -6.85 1.77
N LEU A 225 25.41 -6.13 2.71
CA LEU A 225 24.80 -4.84 2.42
C LEU A 225 25.80 -3.87 1.78
N CYS A 226 25.35 -3.18 0.74
CA CYS A 226 26.13 -2.18 0.03
C CYS A 226 25.23 -1.01 -0.42
N ASP A 227 25.86 0.06 -0.88
CA ASP A 227 25.15 1.29 -1.27
C ASP A 227 24.27 1.11 -2.52
N CYS A 228 24.63 0.16 -3.38
CA CYS A 228 23.89 -0.23 -4.57
C CYS A 228 24.32 -1.65 -4.97
N SER A 229 23.37 -2.55 -5.17
CA SER A 229 23.62 -3.98 -5.43
C SER A 229 23.73 -4.34 -6.91
N ALA A 230 23.53 -3.37 -7.81
CA ALA A 230 23.56 -3.56 -9.26
C ALA A 230 24.58 -2.64 -9.96
N ASP A 231 24.98 -3.02 -11.17
CA ASP A 231 25.76 -2.15 -12.06
C ASP A 231 24.88 -0.97 -12.53
N ARG A 232 25.39 0.26 -12.41
CA ARG A 232 24.68 1.48 -12.83
C ARG A 232 24.44 1.56 -14.34
N GLU A 233 25.14 0.73 -15.11
CA GLU A 233 24.94 0.61 -16.55
C GLU A 233 23.88 -0.47 -16.91
N ASP A 234 23.30 -1.18 -15.94
CA ASP A 234 22.18 -2.09 -16.17
C ASP A 234 20.89 -1.29 -16.49
N GLU A 235 20.64 -1.12 -17.78
CA GLU A 235 19.47 -0.38 -18.28
C GLU A 235 18.12 -1.02 -17.91
N SER A 236 18.09 -2.29 -17.46
CA SER A 236 16.86 -2.93 -16.99
C SER A 236 16.49 -2.49 -15.56
N LEU A 237 17.47 -2.09 -14.76
CA LEU A 237 17.31 -1.61 -13.40
C LEU A 237 17.37 -0.07 -13.34
N PHE A 238 18.11 0.59 -14.24
CA PHE A 238 18.27 2.03 -14.32
C PHE A 238 17.66 2.60 -15.61
N THR A 239 16.34 2.81 -15.60
CA THR A 239 15.60 3.13 -16.83
C THR A 239 15.66 4.61 -17.25
N ASP A 240 16.09 5.53 -16.39
CA ASP A 240 16.10 6.98 -16.68
C ASP A 240 16.81 7.34 -17.98
N ARG A 241 17.97 6.73 -18.25
CA ARG A 241 18.73 6.94 -19.50
C ARG A 241 17.98 6.40 -20.72
N VAL A 242 17.34 5.24 -20.58
CA VAL A 242 16.51 4.64 -21.64
C VAL A 242 15.34 5.57 -21.96
N LEU A 243 14.65 6.06 -20.93
CA LEU A 243 13.52 6.97 -21.08
C LEU A 243 13.92 8.30 -21.70
N ALA A 244 15.08 8.84 -21.33
CA ALA A 244 15.62 10.05 -21.96
C ALA A 244 15.86 9.85 -23.47
N ARG A 245 16.44 8.70 -23.88
CA ARG A 245 16.64 8.36 -25.30
C ARG A 245 15.32 8.20 -26.05
N ILE A 246 14.31 7.56 -25.45
CA ILE A 246 12.98 7.42 -26.06
C ILE A 246 12.29 8.78 -26.20
N ARG A 247 12.35 9.65 -25.18
CA ARG A 247 11.79 11.01 -25.26
C ARG A 247 12.45 11.83 -26.36
N ALA A 248 13.78 11.73 -26.47
CA ALA A 248 14.55 12.40 -27.53
C ALA A 248 14.18 11.89 -28.93
N SER A 249 13.99 10.57 -29.10
CA SER A 249 13.61 9.98 -30.39
C SER A 249 12.17 10.32 -30.81
N TRP A 250 11.30 10.65 -29.86
CA TRP A 250 9.92 11.09 -30.11
C TRP A 250 9.79 12.61 -30.31
N GLY A 251 10.90 13.36 -30.31
CA GLY A 251 10.88 14.82 -30.52
C GLY A 251 10.23 15.61 -29.38
N LEU A 252 10.04 15.01 -28.20
CA LEU A 252 9.56 15.69 -27.01
C LEU A 252 10.74 16.42 -26.34
N SER A 253 11.11 17.60 -26.85
CA SER A 253 12.12 18.44 -26.19
C SER A 253 11.59 18.95 -24.84
N SER A 254 12.29 18.65 -23.76
CA SER A 254 12.08 19.32 -22.48
C SER A 254 12.50 20.79 -22.60
N THR A 255 11.54 21.71 -22.55
CA THR A 255 11.84 23.13 -22.31
C THR A 255 12.35 23.30 -20.87
N PRO A 256 13.51 23.95 -20.66
CA PRO A 256 14.01 24.22 -19.32
C PRO A 256 13.28 25.46 -18.76
N GLY A 257 12.47 25.26 -17.73
CA GLY A 257 11.81 26.34 -16.99
C GLY A 257 11.07 25.82 -15.76
N GLU A 258 11.72 25.96 -14.60
CA GLU A 258 11.16 25.95 -13.23
C GLU A 258 10.34 24.73 -12.79
N ASN A 259 11.04 23.70 -12.29
CA ASN A 259 11.01 23.31 -10.87
C ASN A 259 11.79 22.00 -10.69
N ALA A 260 12.92 22.09 -10.01
CA ALA A 260 13.66 20.94 -9.50
C ALA A 260 12.88 20.34 -8.31
N SER A 261 11.97 19.41 -8.59
CA SER A 261 11.49 18.42 -7.62
C SER A 261 10.67 17.34 -8.31
N GLY A 262 11.11 16.08 -8.20
CA GLY A 262 10.25 14.91 -8.32
C GLY A 262 10.23 14.26 -9.70
N SER A 263 10.70 13.02 -9.73
CA SER A 263 10.55 12.07 -10.83
C SER A 263 9.05 11.87 -11.16
N VAL A 264 8.51 12.69 -12.06
CA VAL A 264 7.16 12.55 -12.60
C VAL A 264 7.31 12.07 -14.03
N GLY A 265 7.31 10.75 -14.24
CA GLY A 265 7.56 10.22 -15.58
C GLY A 265 6.87 8.93 -15.98
N PHE A 266 6.50 8.03 -15.04
CA PHE A 266 6.14 6.68 -15.44
C PHE A 266 4.79 6.14 -14.96
N LEU A 267 4.18 6.74 -13.93
CA LEU A 267 2.89 6.26 -13.41
C LEU A 267 1.65 6.97 -13.98
N LYS A 268 1.82 8.05 -14.75
CA LYS A 268 0.69 8.76 -15.37
C LYS A 268 0.06 8.02 -16.57
N SER A 269 0.71 6.99 -17.14
CA SER A 269 0.17 6.27 -18.30
C SER A 269 -0.79 5.14 -17.96
N TYR A 270 -0.90 4.72 -16.69
CA TYR A 270 -1.76 3.58 -16.31
C TYR A 270 -3.16 3.97 -15.79
N LEU A 271 -3.47 5.27 -15.67
CA LEU A 271 -4.77 5.76 -15.20
C LEU A 271 -5.62 6.43 -16.29
N ARG A 272 -5.36 6.13 -17.57
CA ARG A 272 -6.26 6.45 -18.68
C ARG A 272 -6.73 5.19 -19.38
N THR A 273 -7.61 4.44 -18.72
CA THR A 273 -8.64 3.59 -19.33
C THR A 273 -9.74 3.36 -18.32
#